data_AF-A0A953UH22-F1
#
_entry.id   AF-A0A953UH22-F1
#
_cell.length_a   1.000
_cell.length_b   1.000
_cell.length_c   1.000
_cell.angle_alpha   90.00
_cell.angle_beta   90.00
_cell.angle_gamma   90.00
#
_symmetry.space_group_name_H-M   'P 1'
#
loop_
_entity.id
_entity.type
_entity.pdbx_description
1 polymer ?
#
loop_
_entity_poly.entity_id
_entity_poly.type
_entity_poly.pdbx_seq_one_letter_code
_entity_poly.pdbx_strand_id
1 'polypeptide(L)'
;MPLPNELLNPISPENPSGRNLKYDPLYDKIKEARREDDDVAQGEWQLERKLADWTLTIKLITEALATKTKDVQLAVWLAQALLRREGFTGFRDGLNLIHQLLETFWDSIYPEIEDGDPETRVGPLEWLATEPTLPEKDRPATAVKLAPITEGGLAWVHLDETRQVGTEEAAADSYEKQQARAAKIAEGKTPPEKFDKDFDATSKTFYVDLERTLDETLESISRLSQFCDEKFGDLSPSFGDLKKGVEEVRLSVHTLLLRKREKEPDAGQAAGATEAAEPAKAEAAPEAPQAPVGQGAPAPARKPAAIAALPESWEDAVARVVAVARFMRQQNPYSPAPYLMLRGLRWGELRASPTSIDQTKLVAPPSETRQALKRATMDSNWQEVLDMAETAMGMEYGRGWLDLQRYVTQACQKLGGYYEPVRRAVVAELQSLLETYPQLLEMTLMDDTPAANADTQAWLKKQVLSRSAGSRTNESGGFSRGRYGITPACSRPGDGGSPFRAARGGHRIVDARNCPGTQRTRPLPAEGSVGASLPARRE
;
A
#
# COMPACT_ATOMS: atom_id res chain seq x y z
N MET A 1 24.02 -12.20 -6.96
CA MET A 1 24.72 -13.50 -6.92
C MET A 1 24.14 -14.30 -5.77
N PRO A 2 23.94 -15.63 -5.92
CA PRO A 2 23.56 -16.45 -4.79
C PRO A 2 24.60 -16.30 -3.68
N LEU A 3 24.13 -16.18 -2.43
CA LEU A 3 25.02 -16.08 -1.28
C LEU A 3 25.84 -17.37 -1.13
N PRO A 4 27.15 -17.31 -0.80
CA PRO A 4 27.94 -18.51 -0.62
C PRO A 4 27.41 -19.35 0.54
N ASN A 5 27.20 -20.65 0.31
CA ASN A 5 26.81 -21.60 1.37
C ASN A 5 27.82 -21.62 2.54
N GLU A 6 29.06 -21.24 2.28
CA GLU A 6 30.15 -21.11 3.27
C GLU A 6 29.84 -20.08 4.38
N LEU A 7 28.89 -19.16 4.18
CA LEU A 7 28.49 -18.19 5.20
C LEU A 7 27.90 -18.84 6.46
N LEU A 8 27.39 -20.07 6.37
CA LEU A 8 26.87 -20.84 7.50
C LEU A 8 27.90 -21.81 8.10
N ASN A 9 29.11 -21.91 7.54
CA ASN A 9 30.16 -22.76 8.12
C ASN A 9 30.70 -22.13 9.42
N PRO A 10 30.89 -22.89 10.50
CA PRO A 10 31.58 -22.42 11.70
C PRO A 10 32.98 -21.86 11.40
N ILE A 11 33.37 -20.77 12.07
CA ILE A 11 34.69 -20.12 11.85
C ILE A 11 35.83 -20.97 12.43
N SER A 12 35.67 -21.51 13.64
CA SER A 12 36.53 -22.57 14.18
C SER A 12 35.71 -23.54 15.07
N PRO A 13 36.23 -24.74 15.38
CA PRO A 13 35.57 -25.67 16.29
C PRO A 13 35.42 -25.13 17.72
N GLU A 14 36.38 -24.34 18.19
CA GLU A 14 36.43 -23.78 19.55
C GLU A 14 35.61 -22.50 19.68
N ASN A 15 35.48 -21.73 18.59
CA ASN A 15 34.60 -20.57 18.52
C ASN A 15 33.87 -20.53 17.16
N PRO A 16 32.68 -21.16 17.08
CA PRO A 16 31.89 -21.24 15.86
C PRO A 16 31.56 -19.88 15.24
N SER A 17 31.43 -18.84 16.06
CA SER A 17 31.08 -17.49 15.63
C SER A 17 32.26 -16.55 15.41
N GLY A 18 33.50 -17.03 15.58
CA GLY A 18 34.70 -16.21 15.37
C GLY A 18 34.83 -15.08 16.40
N ARG A 19 35.20 -13.87 15.97
CA ARG A 19 35.44 -12.74 16.89
C ARG A 19 34.45 -11.59 16.69
N ASN A 20 34.17 -10.86 17.77
CA ASN A 20 33.43 -9.61 17.70
C ASN A 20 34.18 -8.57 16.84
N LEU A 21 33.52 -7.97 15.85
CA LEU A 21 34.12 -6.95 14.96
C LEU A 21 33.65 -5.52 15.24
N LYS A 22 32.84 -5.26 16.27
CA LYS A 22 32.26 -3.93 16.59
C LYS A 22 33.28 -2.79 16.71
N TYR A 23 34.53 -3.12 17.08
CA TYR A 23 35.66 -2.19 17.20
C TYR A 23 36.81 -2.48 16.20
N ASP A 24 36.61 -3.37 15.23
CA ASP A 24 37.58 -3.68 14.19
C ASP A 24 37.52 -2.59 13.09
N PRO A 25 38.66 -2.08 12.57
CA PRO A 25 38.67 -1.11 11.46
C PRO A 25 37.91 -1.56 10.19
N LEU A 26 37.64 -2.86 10.03
CA LEU A 26 36.77 -3.38 8.98
C LEU A 26 35.31 -2.90 9.12
N TYR A 27 34.81 -2.77 10.35
CA TYR A 27 33.45 -2.33 10.64
C TYR A 27 33.23 -0.87 10.23
N ASP A 28 34.21 0.00 10.52
CA ASP A 28 34.18 1.40 10.07
C ASP A 28 34.36 1.54 8.56
N LYS A 29 35.17 0.68 7.92
CA LYS A 29 35.24 0.60 6.45
C LYS A 29 33.89 0.22 5.82
N ILE A 30 33.13 -0.68 6.46
CA ILE A 30 31.79 -1.08 5.99
C ILE A 30 30.79 0.07 6.16
N LYS A 31 30.80 0.78 7.31
CA LYS A 31 30.00 1.99 7.51
C LYS A 31 30.33 3.06 6.47
N GLU A 32 31.62 3.34 6.25
CA GLU A 32 32.07 4.35 5.30
C GLU A 32 31.85 3.91 3.84
N ALA A 33 31.76 2.61 3.52
CA ALA A 33 31.30 2.16 2.20
C ALA A 33 29.78 2.37 2.01
N ARG A 34 28.99 2.26 3.08
CA ARG A 34 27.52 2.48 3.08
C ARG A 34 27.10 3.95 3.15
N ARG A 35 28.00 4.88 3.50
CA ARG A 35 27.65 6.30 3.65
C ARG A 35 27.38 6.94 2.29
N GLU A 36 26.23 7.58 2.20
CA GLU A 36 25.80 8.43 1.08
C GLU A 36 25.51 9.83 1.63
N ASP A 37 25.94 10.87 0.93
CA ASP A 37 25.70 12.26 1.34
C ASP A 37 24.36 12.77 0.76
N ASP A 38 23.57 13.53 1.53
CA ASP A 38 22.24 13.99 1.10
C ASP A 38 22.25 14.98 -0.09
N ASP A 39 21.22 14.89 -0.94
CA ASP A 39 21.00 15.81 -2.07
C ASP A 39 20.39 17.15 -1.61
N VAL A 40 21.16 17.89 -0.81
CA VAL A 40 20.85 19.26 -0.39
C VAL A 40 21.58 20.25 -1.30
N ALA A 41 20.95 21.40 -1.57
CA ALA A 41 21.57 22.48 -2.31
C ALA A 41 22.79 23.06 -1.55
N GLN A 42 24.01 22.69 -1.96
CA GLN A 42 25.27 23.03 -1.27
C GLN A 42 25.72 24.51 -1.41
N GLY A 43 24.87 25.39 -1.94
CA GLY A 43 25.22 26.79 -2.20
C GLY A 43 26.37 26.92 -3.21
N GLU A 44 27.27 27.88 -2.98
CA GLU A 44 28.42 28.14 -3.86
C GLU A 44 29.60 27.17 -3.63
N TRP A 45 29.55 26.29 -2.63
CA TRP A 45 30.61 25.34 -2.30
C TRP A 45 30.21 23.91 -2.71
N GLN A 46 30.52 23.54 -3.94
CA GLN A 46 30.29 22.17 -4.44
C GLN A 46 31.38 21.22 -3.92
N LEU A 47 31.00 20.34 -2.98
CA LEU A 47 31.80 19.19 -2.58
C LEU A 47 31.44 18.00 -3.48
N GLU A 48 32.43 17.17 -3.83
CA GLU A 48 32.15 15.90 -4.50
C GLU A 48 31.30 15.02 -3.59
N ARG A 49 30.06 14.75 -4.02
CA ARG A 49 29.07 13.98 -3.26
C ARG A 49 29.53 12.53 -3.15
N LYS A 50 29.59 12.01 -1.93
CA LYS A 50 29.85 10.58 -1.73
C LYS A 50 28.58 9.78 -2.03
N LEU A 51 28.69 8.81 -2.93
CA LEU A 51 27.71 7.74 -3.13
C LEU A 51 28.15 6.48 -2.37
N ALA A 52 27.17 5.69 -1.92
CA ALA A 52 27.44 4.41 -1.27
C ALA A 52 27.95 3.35 -2.26
N ASP A 53 29.05 2.68 -1.92
CA ASP A 53 29.58 1.54 -2.68
C ASP A 53 29.02 0.23 -2.12
N TRP A 54 27.79 -0.07 -2.54
CA TRP A 54 27.10 -1.31 -2.17
C TRP A 54 27.83 -2.58 -2.65
N THR A 55 28.64 -2.51 -3.72
CA THR A 55 29.42 -3.67 -4.21
C THR A 55 30.59 -3.98 -3.28
N LEU A 56 31.32 -2.95 -2.84
CA LEU A 56 32.33 -3.09 -1.79
C LEU A 56 31.70 -3.51 -0.46
N THR A 57 30.55 -2.94 -0.07
CA THR A 57 29.80 -3.35 1.12
C THR A 57 29.49 -4.85 1.13
N ILE A 58 28.87 -5.37 0.06
CA ILE A 58 28.57 -6.82 -0.07
C ILE A 58 29.87 -7.62 0.07
N LYS A 59 30.92 -7.29 -0.70
CA LYS A 59 32.18 -8.02 -0.67
C LYS A 59 32.82 -8.07 0.72
N LEU A 60 32.93 -6.93 1.41
CA LEU A 60 33.55 -6.83 2.73
C LEU A 60 32.76 -7.61 3.78
N ILE A 61 31.42 -7.55 3.74
CA ILE A 61 30.58 -8.28 4.69
C ILE A 61 30.60 -9.79 4.42
N THR A 62 30.47 -10.22 3.16
CA THR A 62 30.57 -11.65 2.81
C THR A 62 31.91 -12.24 3.21
N GLU A 63 33.03 -11.54 3.00
CA GLU A 63 34.36 -11.97 3.47
C GLU A 63 34.42 -12.05 5.00
N ALA A 64 33.88 -11.05 5.71
CA ALA A 64 33.86 -11.03 7.18
C ALA A 64 33.03 -12.19 7.77
N LEU A 65 31.83 -12.43 7.23
CA LEU A 65 30.93 -13.50 7.67
C LEU A 65 31.44 -14.90 7.31
N ALA A 66 32.20 -15.04 6.23
CA ALA A 66 32.82 -16.31 5.87
C ALA A 66 34.06 -16.65 6.73
N THR A 67 34.87 -15.65 7.13
CA THR A 67 36.23 -15.91 7.64
C THR A 67 36.57 -15.38 9.03
N LYS A 68 35.77 -14.44 9.60
CA LYS A 68 36.16 -13.69 10.81
C LYS A 68 35.10 -13.69 11.91
N THR A 69 33.82 -13.64 11.57
CA THR A 69 32.74 -13.45 12.55
C THR A 69 31.40 -14.02 12.08
N LYS A 70 30.47 -14.30 12.99
CA LYS A 70 29.03 -14.38 12.71
C LYS A 70 28.36 -13.23 13.47
N ASP A 71 27.87 -12.24 12.72
CA ASP A 71 27.41 -10.97 13.29
C ASP A 71 26.08 -10.57 12.63
N VAL A 72 25.03 -10.40 13.46
CA VAL A 72 23.67 -10.07 13.03
C VAL A 72 23.63 -8.68 12.39
N GLN A 73 24.38 -7.71 12.92
CA GLN A 73 24.41 -6.35 12.38
C GLN A 73 25.03 -6.30 10.99
N LEU A 74 26.09 -7.08 10.76
CA LEU A 74 26.66 -7.27 9.43
C LEU A 74 25.68 -7.96 8.48
N ALA A 75 25.00 -9.03 8.92
CA ALA A 75 24.01 -9.73 8.10
C ALA A 75 22.81 -8.81 7.71
N VAL A 76 22.36 -7.97 8.62
CA VAL A 76 21.33 -6.93 8.38
C VAL A 76 21.80 -5.88 7.36
N TRP A 77 23.04 -5.41 7.45
CA TRP A 77 23.60 -4.48 6.47
C TRP A 77 23.83 -5.14 5.09
N LEU A 78 24.14 -6.44 5.06
CA LEU A 78 24.21 -7.22 3.83
C LEU A 78 22.83 -7.32 3.17
N ALA A 79 21.77 -7.63 3.92
CA ALA A 79 20.40 -7.63 3.41
C ALA A 79 20.01 -6.27 2.79
N GLN A 80 20.35 -5.14 3.44
CA GLN A 80 20.14 -3.80 2.85
C GLN A 80 20.94 -3.60 1.55
N ALA A 81 22.22 -3.96 1.53
CA ALA A 81 23.07 -3.79 0.35
C ALA A 81 22.61 -4.67 -0.83
N LEU A 82 22.15 -5.89 -0.54
CA LEU A 82 21.53 -6.79 -1.52
C LEU A 82 20.21 -6.24 -2.05
N LEU A 83 19.34 -5.68 -1.22
CA LEU A 83 18.12 -5.00 -1.67
C LEU A 83 18.42 -3.86 -2.65
N ARG A 84 19.46 -3.05 -2.36
CA ARG A 84 19.90 -1.93 -3.22
C ARG A 84 20.56 -2.38 -4.53
N ARG A 85 21.12 -3.60 -4.61
CA ARG A 85 21.90 -4.10 -5.75
C ARG A 85 21.22 -5.16 -6.61
N GLU A 86 20.39 -5.98 -5.98
CA GLU A 86 19.78 -7.19 -6.56
C GLU A 86 18.26 -7.25 -6.31
N GLY A 87 17.68 -6.19 -5.74
CA GLY A 87 16.25 -6.09 -5.48
C GLY A 87 15.76 -7.13 -4.49
N PHE A 88 14.51 -7.56 -4.67
CA PHE A 88 13.83 -8.46 -3.74
C PHE A 88 14.47 -9.85 -3.64
N THR A 89 15.10 -10.37 -4.70
CA THR A 89 15.78 -11.67 -4.66
C THR A 89 16.94 -11.65 -3.67
N GLY A 90 17.79 -10.62 -3.75
CA GLY A 90 18.88 -10.43 -2.79
C GLY A 90 18.38 -10.12 -1.38
N PHE A 91 17.27 -9.39 -1.24
CA PHE A 91 16.68 -9.10 0.07
C PHE A 91 16.13 -10.36 0.76
N ARG A 92 15.37 -11.19 0.04
CA ARG A 92 14.92 -12.53 0.48
C ARG A 92 16.09 -13.37 0.95
N ASP A 93 17.17 -13.42 0.17
CA ASP A 93 18.35 -14.23 0.49
C ASP A 93 19.09 -13.69 1.73
N GLY A 94 19.15 -12.37 1.89
CA GLY A 94 19.67 -11.72 3.10
C GLY A 94 18.82 -12.01 4.35
N LEU A 95 17.49 -11.96 4.25
CA LEU A 95 16.58 -12.31 5.34
C LEU A 95 16.70 -13.78 5.76
N ASN A 96 16.78 -14.69 4.77
CA ASN A 96 17.00 -16.12 5.01
C ASN A 96 18.37 -16.36 5.68
N LEU A 97 19.42 -15.66 5.27
CA LEU A 97 20.73 -15.73 5.93
C LEU A 97 20.64 -15.26 7.39
N ILE A 98 19.95 -14.15 7.68
CA ILE A 98 19.78 -13.65 9.06
C ILE A 98 19.10 -14.70 9.94
N HIS A 99 17.99 -15.29 9.47
CA HIS A 99 17.31 -16.37 10.19
C HIS A 99 18.24 -17.57 10.42
N GLN A 100 18.90 -18.07 9.38
CA GLN A 100 19.77 -19.25 9.46
C GLN A 100 20.99 -19.02 10.35
N LEU A 101 21.56 -17.81 10.38
CA LEU A 101 22.63 -17.43 11.30
C LEU A 101 22.15 -17.43 12.75
N LEU A 102 20.99 -16.82 13.02
CA LEU A 102 20.39 -16.81 14.36
C LEU A 102 20.02 -18.21 14.85
N GLU A 103 19.50 -19.06 13.96
CA GLU A 103 19.12 -20.45 14.25
C GLU A 103 20.35 -21.34 14.51
N THR A 104 21.38 -21.23 13.67
CA THR A 104 22.59 -22.10 13.74
C THR A 104 23.57 -21.67 14.83
N PHE A 105 23.72 -20.36 15.06
CA PHE A 105 24.76 -19.80 15.94
C PHE A 105 24.22 -19.10 17.18
N TRP A 106 22.95 -19.32 17.55
CA TRP A 106 22.26 -18.62 18.65
C TRP A 106 23.12 -18.36 19.89
N ASP A 107 23.81 -19.38 20.40
CA ASP A 107 24.54 -19.29 21.67
C ASP A 107 25.87 -18.50 21.58
N SER A 108 26.37 -18.21 20.37
CA SER A 108 27.69 -17.57 20.16
C SER A 108 27.69 -16.39 19.18
N ILE A 109 26.59 -16.11 18.50
CA ILE A 109 26.50 -15.06 17.49
C ILE A 109 26.65 -13.65 18.10
N TYR A 110 27.28 -12.74 17.36
CA TYR A 110 27.45 -11.33 17.74
C TYR A 110 26.25 -10.47 17.31
N PRO A 111 25.80 -9.48 18.12
CA PRO A 111 26.20 -9.21 19.51
C PRO A 111 25.84 -10.35 20.48
N GLU A 112 26.69 -10.60 21.47
CA GLU A 112 26.46 -11.59 22.53
C GLU A 112 25.33 -11.11 23.47
N ILE A 113 24.65 -12.04 24.14
CA ILE A 113 23.70 -11.74 25.22
C ILE A 113 24.53 -11.47 26.49
N GLU A 114 24.52 -10.23 26.97
CA GLU A 114 25.31 -9.80 28.13
C GLU A 114 24.46 -9.95 29.41
N ASP A 115 24.94 -10.67 30.42
CA ASP A 115 24.24 -10.94 31.70
C ASP A 115 22.80 -11.51 31.60
N GLY A 116 22.44 -12.09 30.45
CA GLY A 116 21.09 -12.60 30.17
C GLY A 116 20.16 -11.59 29.50
N ASP A 117 20.63 -10.38 29.24
CA ASP A 117 19.92 -9.31 28.53
C ASP A 117 20.19 -9.40 27.01
N PRO A 118 19.15 -9.61 26.18
CA PRO A 118 19.29 -9.67 24.74
C PRO A 118 19.12 -8.33 24.02
N GLU A 119 18.88 -7.20 24.70
CA GLU A 119 18.65 -5.88 24.07
C GLU A 119 19.70 -5.54 23.00
N THR A 120 20.99 -5.77 23.30
CA THR A 120 22.10 -5.49 22.38
C THR A 120 22.06 -6.33 21.10
N ARG A 121 21.51 -7.54 21.17
CA ARG A 121 21.33 -8.48 20.05
C ARG A 121 20.04 -8.21 19.27
N VAL A 122 18.99 -7.71 19.93
CA VAL A 122 17.75 -7.25 19.29
C VAL A 122 17.97 -6.01 18.43
N GLY A 123 18.76 -5.04 18.91
CA GLY A 123 18.95 -3.74 18.24
C GLY A 123 19.17 -3.81 16.71
N PRO A 124 20.07 -4.67 16.18
CA PRO A 124 20.23 -4.86 14.74
C PRO A 124 18.97 -5.34 13.99
N LEU A 125 18.13 -6.15 14.63
CA LEU A 125 16.88 -6.66 14.06
C LEU A 125 15.76 -5.62 14.17
N GLU A 126 15.71 -4.85 15.25
CA GLU A 126 14.80 -3.70 15.36
C GLU A 126 15.16 -2.58 14.36
N TRP A 127 16.46 -2.39 14.09
CA TRP A 127 16.94 -1.53 13.02
C TRP A 127 16.42 -2.00 11.65
N LEU A 128 16.39 -3.31 11.40
CA LEU A 128 15.83 -3.90 10.19
C LEU A 128 14.30 -3.74 10.12
N ALA A 129 13.63 -3.80 11.26
CA ALA A 129 12.17 -3.78 11.35
C ALA A 129 11.56 -2.39 11.14
N THR A 130 12.08 -1.37 11.83
CA THR A 130 11.41 -0.05 11.95
C THR A 130 12.37 1.14 11.82
N GLU A 131 13.57 1.06 12.43
CA GLU A 131 14.49 2.18 12.73
C GLU A 131 13.93 3.61 12.55
N PRO A 132 13.18 4.14 13.55
CA PRO A 132 12.55 5.45 13.42
C PRO A 132 13.57 6.60 13.38
N THR A 133 14.82 6.40 13.82
CA THR A 133 15.84 7.47 13.86
C THR A 133 16.48 7.75 12.50
N LEU A 134 16.40 6.83 11.53
CA LEU A 134 16.93 7.05 10.18
C LEU A 134 16.06 8.00 9.35
N PRO A 135 16.67 8.74 8.41
CA PRO A 135 15.95 9.44 7.34
C PRO A 135 14.99 8.48 6.63
N GLU A 136 13.80 8.98 6.27
CA GLU A 136 12.71 8.14 5.77
C GLU A 136 13.13 7.24 4.58
N LYS A 137 13.96 7.74 3.67
CA LYS A 137 14.49 7.04 2.48
C LYS A 137 15.37 5.81 2.80
N ASP A 138 15.98 5.78 3.98
CA ASP A 138 16.99 4.78 4.38
C ASP A 138 16.42 3.71 5.32
N ARG A 139 15.24 3.97 5.90
CA ARG A 139 14.48 2.97 6.66
C ARG A 139 14.16 1.76 5.77
N PRO A 140 14.34 0.52 6.23
CA PRO A 140 14.09 -0.68 5.44
C PRO A 140 12.67 -0.75 4.82
N ALA A 141 11.64 -0.35 5.58
CA ALA A 141 10.25 -0.29 5.13
C ALA A 141 10.00 0.69 3.95
N THR A 142 10.83 1.72 3.81
CA THR A 142 10.83 2.64 2.65
C THR A 142 11.78 2.15 1.56
N ALA A 143 12.92 1.58 1.95
CA ALA A 143 13.94 1.09 1.02
C ALA A 143 13.39 0.03 0.06
N VAL A 144 12.46 -0.83 0.51
CA VAL A 144 11.76 -1.79 -0.36
C VAL A 144 10.91 -1.12 -1.45
N LYS A 145 10.38 0.09 -1.21
CA LYS A 145 9.61 0.86 -2.22
C LYS A 145 10.50 1.55 -3.26
N LEU A 146 11.80 1.67 -2.96
CA LEU A 146 12.85 2.16 -3.85
C LEU A 146 13.51 1.04 -4.67
N ALA A 147 13.17 -0.23 -4.41
CA ALA A 147 13.65 -1.34 -5.22
C ALA A 147 12.94 -1.39 -6.60
N PRO A 148 13.64 -1.77 -7.68
CA PRO A 148 13.07 -1.79 -9.02
C PRO A 148 11.96 -2.84 -9.16
N ILE A 149 10.86 -2.45 -9.81
CA ILE A 149 9.69 -3.30 -10.14
C ILE A 149 9.50 -3.47 -11.64
N THR A 150 10.53 -3.13 -12.42
CA THR A 150 10.59 -3.14 -13.89
C THR A 150 12.02 -3.44 -14.33
N GLU A 151 12.21 -3.94 -15.56
CA GLU A 151 13.55 -4.25 -16.10
C GLU A 151 14.37 -2.98 -16.40
N GLY A 152 13.74 -1.83 -16.69
CA GLY A 152 14.42 -0.53 -16.84
C GLY A 152 14.74 0.20 -15.53
N GLY A 153 14.45 -0.42 -14.37
CA GLY A 153 14.87 0.08 -13.06
C GLY A 153 13.91 1.07 -12.40
N LEU A 154 12.70 1.27 -12.92
CA LEU A 154 11.67 2.03 -12.23
C LEU A 154 11.14 1.25 -11.00
N ALA A 155 11.19 1.90 -9.85
CA ALA A 155 10.71 1.42 -8.56
C ALA A 155 9.23 1.75 -8.29
N TRP A 156 8.68 1.24 -7.18
CA TRP A 156 7.30 1.49 -6.76
C TRP A 156 6.99 2.98 -6.53
N VAL A 157 7.96 3.76 -6.02
CA VAL A 157 7.79 5.21 -5.86
C VAL A 157 7.49 5.91 -7.18
N HIS A 158 8.10 5.49 -8.29
CA HIS A 158 7.83 6.06 -9.61
C HIS A 158 6.43 5.72 -10.11
N LEU A 159 5.90 4.54 -9.75
CA LEU A 159 4.51 4.18 -10.04
C LEU A 159 3.52 5.07 -9.26
N ASP A 160 3.82 5.42 -8.00
CA ASP A 160 2.98 6.36 -7.25
C ASP A 160 3.08 7.79 -7.81
N GLU A 161 4.27 8.24 -8.19
CA GLU A 161 4.48 9.51 -8.89
C GLU A 161 3.61 9.66 -10.13
N THR A 162 3.40 8.60 -10.93
CA THR A 162 2.51 8.67 -12.11
C THR A 162 1.10 9.15 -11.74
N ARG A 163 0.58 8.72 -10.59
CA ARG A 163 -0.75 9.11 -10.07
C ARG A 163 -0.78 10.57 -9.62
N GLN A 164 0.35 11.07 -9.12
CA GLN A 164 0.50 12.47 -8.72
C GLN A 164 0.68 13.41 -9.91
N VAL A 165 1.36 12.96 -10.98
CA VAL A 165 1.62 13.75 -12.19
C VAL A 165 0.37 13.81 -13.08
N GLY A 166 -0.28 12.67 -13.32
CA GLY A 166 -1.43 12.55 -14.23
C GLY A 166 -1.02 12.48 -15.71
N THR A 167 -1.94 12.01 -16.56
CA THR A 167 -1.71 11.86 -18.01
C THR A 167 -1.71 13.20 -18.72
N GLU A 168 -1.02 13.27 -19.86
CA GLU A 168 -1.03 14.45 -20.73
C GLU A 168 -2.44 14.86 -21.16
N GLU A 169 -3.27 13.87 -21.52
CA GLU A 169 -4.67 14.06 -21.93
C GLU A 169 -5.51 14.73 -20.84
N ALA A 170 -5.40 14.27 -19.59
CA ALA A 170 -6.15 14.84 -18.46
C ALA A 170 -5.65 16.24 -18.04
N ALA A 171 -4.41 16.58 -18.42
CA ALA A 171 -3.85 17.92 -18.27
C ALA A 171 -4.25 18.87 -19.41
N ALA A 172 -4.54 18.36 -20.61
CA ALA A 172 -4.83 19.16 -21.80
C ALA A 172 -6.03 20.12 -21.60
N ASP A 173 -7.01 19.76 -20.77
CA ASP A 173 -8.21 20.56 -20.46
C ASP A 173 -7.95 22.02 -20.03
N SER A 174 -6.81 22.31 -19.38
CA SER A 174 -6.54 23.65 -18.84
C SER A 174 -5.04 23.94 -18.78
N TYR A 175 -4.68 25.16 -19.17
CA TYR A 175 -3.32 25.69 -19.05
C TYR A 175 -2.73 25.57 -17.63
N GLU A 176 -3.56 25.72 -16.60
CA GLU A 176 -3.15 25.56 -15.20
C GLU A 176 -2.77 24.11 -14.88
N LYS A 177 -3.52 23.13 -15.39
CA LYS A 177 -3.19 21.71 -15.25
C LYS A 177 -1.92 21.37 -16.03
N GLN A 178 -1.73 21.92 -17.23
CA GLN A 178 -0.53 21.75 -18.04
C GLN A 178 0.71 22.30 -17.30
N GLN A 179 0.63 23.51 -16.73
CA GLN A 179 1.69 24.07 -15.90
C GLN A 179 1.96 23.22 -14.66
N ALA A 180 0.93 22.73 -13.96
CA ALA A 180 1.09 21.88 -12.78
C ALA A 180 1.73 20.52 -13.11
N ARG A 181 1.43 19.93 -14.27
CA ARG A 181 2.12 18.72 -14.78
C ARG A 181 3.58 19.04 -15.13
N ALA A 182 3.83 20.12 -15.85
CA ALA A 182 5.19 20.54 -16.22
C ALA A 182 6.07 20.84 -15.00
N ALA A 183 5.53 21.48 -13.96
CA ALA A 183 6.23 21.72 -12.70
C ALA A 183 6.63 20.41 -12.00
N LYS A 184 5.70 19.45 -11.86
CA LYS A 184 6.00 18.13 -11.26
C LYS A 184 7.04 17.33 -12.04
N ILE A 185 7.04 17.43 -13.38
CA ILE A 185 8.06 16.79 -14.23
C ILE A 185 9.42 17.51 -14.07
N ALA A 186 9.43 18.84 -13.91
CA ALA A 186 10.64 19.61 -13.61
C ALA A 186 11.19 19.36 -12.19
N GLU A 187 10.33 19.00 -11.23
CA GLU A 187 10.70 18.46 -9.90
C GLU A 187 11.30 17.04 -9.98
N GLY A 188 11.35 16.41 -11.16
CA GLY A 188 11.93 15.09 -11.39
C GLY A 188 10.94 13.91 -11.31
N LYS A 189 9.66 14.14 -11.03
CA LYS A 189 8.66 13.07 -10.88
C LYS A 189 8.39 12.36 -12.20
N THR A 190 8.20 11.05 -12.13
CA THR A 190 7.98 10.17 -13.28
C THR A 190 6.57 10.36 -13.85
N PRO A 191 6.42 10.79 -15.12
CA PRO A 191 5.12 10.88 -15.77
C PRO A 191 4.61 9.49 -16.20
N PRO A 192 3.28 9.26 -16.28
CA PRO A 192 2.70 7.97 -16.66
C PRO A 192 3.28 7.40 -17.94
N GLU A 193 3.49 8.23 -18.96
CA GLU A 193 3.93 7.82 -20.28
C GLU A 193 5.38 7.26 -20.28
N LYS A 194 6.21 7.69 -19.31
CA LYS A 194 7.56 7.14 -19.10
C LYS A 194 7.49 5.77 -18.41
N PHE A 195 6.58 5.61 -17.44
CA PHE A 195 6.39 4.35 -16.73
C PHE A 195 5.76 3.29 -17.64
N ASP A 196 4.70 3.63 -18.36
CA ASP A 196 3.99 2.69 -19.26
C ASP A 196 4.90 2.18 -20.38
N LYS A 197 5.83 3.01 -20.88
CA LYS A 197 6.85 2.58 -21.85
C LYS A 197 7.80 1.53 -21.29
N ASP A 198 8.23 1.67 -20.03
CA ASP A 198 9.15 0.74 -19.38
C ASP A 198 8.44 -0.54 -18.92
N PHE A 199 7.21 -0.40 -18.45
CA PHE A 199 6.27 -1.51 -18.24
C PHE A 199 6.07 -2.33 -19.53
N ASP A 200 5.86 -1.68 -20.67
CA ASP A 200 5.68 -2.37 -21.96
C ASP A 200 6.96 -3.06 -22.44
N ALA A 201 8.14 -2.49 -22.17
CA ALA A 201 9.43 -3.13 -22.42
C ALA A 201 9.72 -4.33 -21.49
N THR A 202 9.22 -4.28 -20.24
CA THR A 202 9.48 -5.31 -19.21
C THR A 202 8.82 -6.64 -19.55
N SER A 203 9.54 -7.75 -19.44
CA SER A 203 9.02 -9.09 -19.75
C SER A 203 7.93 -9.55 -18.76
N LYS A 204 6.94 -10.31 -19.27
CA LYS A 204 5.94 -10.97 -18.40
C LYS A 204 6.58 -11.97 -17.42
N THR A 205 7.62 -12.67 -17.84
CA THR A 205 8.40 -13.59 -16.99
C THR A 205 8.98 -12.89 -15.77
N PHE A 206 9.55 -11.70 -15.94
CA PHE A 206 10.05 -10.89 -14.83
C PHE A 206 8.97 -10.60 -13.79
N TYR A 207 7.75 -10.24 -14.20
CA TYR A 207 6.66 -9.99 -13.26
C TYR A 207 6.18 -11.26 -12.52
N VAL A 208 6.20 -12.43 -13.16
CA VAL A 208 5.89 -13.72 -12.51
C VAL A 208 6.96 -14.08 -11.48
N ASP A 209 8.23 -13.94 -11.84
CA ASP A 209 9.35 -14.22 -10.95
C ASP A 209 9.44 -13.22 -9.79
N LEU A 210 9.12 -11.95 -10.04
CA LEU A 210 9.06 -10.91 -9.01
C LEU A 210 7.88 -11.10 -8.05
N GLU A 211 6.68 -11.46 -8.54
CA GLU A 211 5.54 -11.79 -7.67
C GLU A 211 5.89 -12.95 -6.73
N ARG A 212 6.43 -14.04 -7.28
CA ARG A 212 6.92 -15.18 -6.48
C ARG A 212 7.98 -14.77 -5.46
N THR A 213 8.98 -13.98 -5.88
CA THR A 213 10.06 -13.53 -5.00
C THR A 213 9.53 -12.66 -3.86
N LEU A 214 8.52 -11.83 -4.12
CA LEU A 214 7.85 -11.01 -3.11
C LEU A 214 7.06 -11.86 -2.10
N ASP A 215 6.33 -12.87 -2.58
CA ASP A 215 5.60 -13.81 -1.70
C ASP A 215 6.57 -14.62 -0.83
N GLU A 216 7.69 -15.09 -1.39
CA GLU A 216 8.78 -15.74 -0.64
C GLU A 216 9.44 -14.77 0.37
N THR A 217 9.61 -13.48 0.02
CA THR A 217 10.15 -12.44 0.93
C THR A 217 9.22 -12.24 2.13
N LEU A 218 7.90 -12.20 1.91
CA LEU A 218 6.90 -12.09 2.98
C LEU A 218 6.90 -13.32 3.90
N GLU A 219 7.17 -14.51 3.35
CA GLU A 219 7.38 -15.71 4.14
C GLU A 219 8.66 -15.61 4.99
N SER A 220 9.79 -15.19 4.41
CA SER A 220 11.05 -14.97 5.13
C SER A 220 10.90 -13.97 6.30
N ILE A 221 10.20 -12.84 6.08
CA ILE A 221 9.90 -11.87 7.15
C ILE A 221 9.05 -12.53 8.25
N SER A 222 8.04 -13.31 7.87
CA SER A 222 7.13 -13.94 8.82
C SER A 222 7.83 -15.03 9.66
N ARG A 223 8.74 -15.81 9.05
CA ARG A 223 9.60 -16.78 9.77
C ARG A 223 10.56 -16.08 10.74
N LEU A 224 11.21 -15.00 10.29
CA LEU A 224 12.10 -14.21 11.16
C LEU A 224 11.34 -13.58 12.34
N SER A 225 10.13 -13.06 12.11
CA SER A 225 9.26 -12.55 13.18
C SER A 225 8.94 -13.65 14.20
N GLN A 226 8.47 -14.82 13.75
CA GLN A 226 8.15 -15.93 14.66
C GLN A 226 9.38 -16.38 15.47
N PHE A 227 10.53 -16.54 14.82
CA PHE A 227 11.77 -16.88 15.52
C PHE A 227 12.13 -15.83 16.58
N CYS A 228 11.93 -14.54 16.29
CA CYS A 228 12.16 -13.48 17.26
C CYS A 228 11.17 -13.52 18.42
N ASP A 229 9.88 -13.76 18.15
CA ASP A 229 8.84 -13.89 19.18
C ASP A 229 9.15 -15.07 20.13
N GLU A 230 9.63 -16.19 19.59
CA GLU A 230 10.03 -17.38 20.37
C GLU A 230 11.31 -17.18 21.21
N LYS A 231 12.24 -16.32 20.75
CA LYS A 231 13.57 -16.15 21.38
C LYS A 231 13.72 -14.91 22.27
N PHE A 232 13.06 -13.81 21.92
CA PHE A 232 13.17 -12.51 22.59
C PHE A 232 11.92 -12.15 23.40
N GLY A 233 10.78 -12.80 23.15
CA GLY A 233 9.54 -12.58 23.90
C GLY A 233 9.07 -11.12 23.84
N ASP A 234 8.98 -10.47 25.00
CA ASP A 234 8.56 -9.07 25.12
C ASP A 234 9.52 -8.08 24.41
N LEU A 235 10.76 -8.49 24.12
CA LEU A 235 11.75 -7.71 23.37
C LEU A 235 11.76 -8.04 21.85
N SER A 236 10.74 -8.73 21.33
CA SER A 236 10.67 -9.07 19.90
C SER A 236 10.44 -7.82 19.02
N PRO A 237 11.27 -7.56 17.99
CA PRO A 237 11.13 -6.41 17.10
C PRO A 237 9.93 -6.54 16.15
N SER A 238 9.17 -5.45 16.00
CA SER A 238 7.94 -5.46 15.19
C SER A 238 8.21 -5.23 13.70
N PHE A 239 8.28 -6.31 12.91
CA PHE A 239 8.45 -6.25 11.44
C PHE A 239 7.21 -5.76 10.66
N GLY A 240 6.20 -5.18 11.32
CA GLY A 240 4.91 -4.83 10.73
C GLY A 240 5.00 -3.81 9.58
N ASP A 241 5.77 -2.73 9.75
CA ASP A 241 5.93 -1.70 8.72
C ASP A 241 6.76 -2.20 7.52
N LEU A 242 7.81 -2.99 7.77
CA LEU A 242 8.57 -3.64 6.71
C LEU A 242 7.69 -4.59 5.89
N LYS A 243 6.91 -5.45 6.55
CA LYS A 243 5.98 -6.39 5.91
C LYS A 243 4.96 -5.66 5.04
N LYS A 244 4.32 -4.63 5.60
CA LYS A 244 3.37 -3.77 4.88
C LYS A 244 4.00 -3.08 3.66
N GLY A 245 5.25 -2.62 3.78
CA GLY A 245 6.01 -2.04 2.66
C GLY A 245 6.19 -3.03 1.50
N VAL A 246 6.50 -4.29 1.79
CA VAL A 246 6.61 -5.36 0.78
C VAL A 246 5.24 -5.73 0.21
N GLU A 247 4.18 -5.80 1.03
CA GLU A 247 2.80 -6.08 0.59
C GLU A 247 2.26 -5.02 -0.39
N GLU A 248 2.51 -3.72 -0.14
CA GLU A 248 2.11 -2.63 -1.04
C GLU A 248 2.81 -2.74 -2.41
N VAL A 249 4.08 -3.17 -2.43
CA VAL A 249 4.82 -3.46 -3.66
C VAL A 249 4.24 -4.69 -4.36
N ARG A 250 4.00 -5.78 -3.64
CA ARG A 250 3.42 -7.04 -4.14
C ARG A 250 2.05 -6.85 -4.79
N LEU A 251 1.15 -6.10 -4.16
CA LEU A 251 -0.17 -5.76 -4.73
C LEU A 251 -0.04 -4.95 -6.03
N SER A 252 0.95 -4.08 -6.11
CA SER A 252 1.21 -3.25 -7.30
C SER A 252 1.80 -4.09 -8.42
N VAL A 253 2.79 -4.95 -8.14
CA VAL A 253 3.37 -5.92 -9.07
C VAL A 253 2.30 -6.88 -9.60
N HIS A 254 1.42 -7.40 -8.74
CA HIS A 254 0.29 -8.24 -9.17
C HIS A 254 -0.63 -7.51 -10.15
N THR A 255 -0.95 -6.24 -9.89
CA THR A 255 -1.76 -5.41 -10.80
C THR A 255 -1.07 -5.20 -12.14
N LEU A 256 0.25 -5.00 -12.15
CA LEU A 256 1.06 -4.92 -13.38
C LEU A 256 1.09 -6.26 -14.13
N LEU A 257 1.24 -7.39 -13.43
CA LEU A 257 1.23 -8.73 -14.01
C LEU A 257 -0.12 -9.05 -14.67
N LEU A 258 -1.25 -8.68 -14.04
CA LEU A 258 -2.58 -8.83 -14.66
C LEU A 258 -2.67 -8.03 -15.97
N ARG A 259 -2.26 -6.76 -15.96
CA ARG A 259 -2.19 -5.93 -17.19
C ARG A 259 -1.26 -6.52 -18.26
N LYS A 260 -0.14 -7.14 -17.87
CA LYS A 260 0.75 -7.85 -18.81
C LYS A 260 0.12 -9.14 -19.34
N ARG A 261 -0.61 -9.90 -18.53
CA ARG A 261 -1.37 -11.09 -18.99
C ARG A 261 -2.52 -10.73 -19.94
N GLU A 262 -3.11 -9.54 -19.79
CA GLU A 262 -4.10 -8.98 -20.74
C GLU A 262 -3.46 -8.60 -22.09
N LYS A 263 -2.27 -7.99 -22.08
CA LYS A 263 -1.51 -7.62 -23.31
C LYS A 263 -0.84 -8.82 -23.98
N GLU A 264 -0.34 -9.77 -23.19
CA GLU A 264 0.46 -10.94 -23.60
C GLU A 264 -0.11 -12.22 -22.95
N PRO A 265 -1.22 -12.78 -23.46
CA PRO A 265 -1.84 -13.98 -22.87
C PRO A 265 -0.90 -15.19 -22.87
N ASP A 266 -1.03 -16.04 -21.84
CA ASP A 266 -0.18 -17.23 -21.68
C ASP A 266 -0.47 -18.30 -22.75
N ALA A 267 0.58 -18.71 -23.46
CA ALA A 267 0.52 -19.74 -24.50
C ALA A 267 0.41 -21.14 -23.87
N GLY A 268 -0.77 -21.51 -23.38
CA GLY A 268 -0.96 -22.82 -22.73
C GLY A 268 -2.37 -23.30 -22.40
N GLN A 269 -3.44 -22.51 -22.57
CA GLN A 269 -4.80 -22.91 -22.18
C GLN A 269 -5.85 -22.58 -23.24
N ALA A 270 -5.98 -23.42 -24.27
CA ALA A 270 -7.05 -23.32 -25.27
C ALA A 270 -7.40 -24.66 -25.93
N ALA A 271 -8.03 -25.57 -25.17
CA ALA A 271 -8.74 -26.73 -25.72
C ALA A 271 -9.90 -27.14 -24.79
N GLY A 272 -11.14 -26.80 -25.15
CA GLY A 272 -12.33 -27.17 -24.39
C GLY A 272 -13.59 -26.42 -24.83
N ALA A 273 -14.61 -27.19 -25.22
CA ALA A 273 -16.02 -26.78 -25.43
C ALA A 273 -16.35 -25.82 -26.61
N THR A 274 -16.49 -26.41 -27.80
CA THR A 274 -17.76 -26.45 -28.57
C THR A 274 -17.75 -27.83 -29.28
N GLU A 275 -18.83 -28.58 -29.41
CA GLU A 275 -20.24 -28.19 -29.58
C GLU A 275 -21.19 -28.78 -28.53
N ALA A 276 -22.42 -28.24 -28.49
CA ALA A 276 -23.53 -28.80 -27.73
C ALA A 276 -24.33 -29.81 -28.56
N ALA A 277 -24.75 -30.90 -27.94
CA ALA A 277 -25.85 -31.75 -28.39
C ALA A 277 -26.77 -32.03 -27.20
N GLU A 278 -28.08 -31.93 -27.42
CA GLU A 278 -29.11 -32.13 -26.38
C GLU A 278 -29.30 -33.61 -25.97
N PRO A 279 -29.94 -33.89 -24.82
CA PRO A 279 -29.64 -35.08 -24.03
C PRO A 279 -30.52 -36.31 -24.31
N ALA A 280 -29.95 -37.49 -24.04
CA ALA A 280 -30.68 -38.73 -23.78
C ALA A 280 -30.14 -39.41 -22.51
N LYS A 281 -31.05 -39.97 -21.70
CA LYS A 281 -30.77 -40.57 -20.38
C LYS A 281 -30.08 -41.94 -20.49
N ALA A 282 -29.12 -42.25 -19.60
CA ALA A 282 -29.25 -43.34 -18.60
C ALA A 282 -27.98 -43.57 -17.74
N GLU A 283 -28.23 -43.69 -16.43
CA GLU A 283 -27.55 -44.39 -15.33
C GLU A 283 -26.09 -44.93 -15.36
N ALA A 284 -25.52 -44.89 -14.13
CA ALA A 284 -24.50 -45.78 -13.52
C ALA A 284 -23.00 -45.48 -13.69
N ALA A 285 -22.33 -45.45 -12.54
CA ALA A 285 -20.87 -45.52 -12.32
C ALA A 285 -20.44 -47.02 -12.17
N PRO A 286 -19.14 -47.41 -12.00
CA PRO A 286 -17.99 -46.57 -11.64
C PRO A 286 -16.61 -46.91 -12.31
N GLU A 287 -15.59 -46.19 -11.82
CA GLU A 287 -14.17 -46.59 -11.73
C GLU A 287 -13.21 -46.37 -12.93
N ALA A 288 -11.94 -46.13 -12.58
CA ALA A 288 -10.84 -45.63 -13.42
C ALA A 288 -9.94 -46.81 -13.92
N PRO A 289 -8.75 -46.62 -14.56
CA PRO A 289 -8.01 -45.38 -14.90
C PRO A 289 -7.35 -45.38 -16.31
N GLN A 290 -6.37 -44.48 -16.49
CA GLN A 290 -5.26 -44.45 -17.47
C GLN A 290 -5.38 -43.49 -18.67
N ALA A 291 -4.33 -42.68 -18.84
CA ALA A 291 -4.04 -41.92 -20.06
C ALA A 291 -3.36 -42.81 -21.11
N PRO A 292 -3.40 -42.40 -22.39
CA PRO A 292 -2.12 -42.10 -23.02
C PRO A 292 -2.12 -40.82 -23.89
N VAL A 293 -0.90 -40.43 -24.28
CA VAL A 293 -0.55 -39.21 -25.00
C VAL A 293 -0.87 -39.31 -26.52
N GLY A 294 -1.40 -38.25 -27.13
CA GLY A 294 -1.64 -38.17 -28.57
C GLY A 294 -1.75 -36.72 -29.10
N GLN A 295 -0.87 -36.35 -30.03
CA GLN A 295 -0.64 -34.98 -30.54
C GLN A 295 -1.79 -34.45 -31.43
N GLY A 296 -2.01 -33.13 -31.46
CA GLY A 296 -2.91 -32.49 -32.45
C GLY A 296 -2.98 -30.95 -32.39
N ALA A 297 -2.30 -30.30 -33.35
CA ALA A 297 -2.41 -28.94 -33.95
C ALA A 297 -3.24 -27.78 -33.30
N PRO A 298 -2.83 -26.50 -33.49
CA PRO A 298 -3.38 -25.34 -32.78
C PRO A 298 -4.69 -24.77 -33.37
N ALA A 299 -5.57 -24.29 -32.48
CA ALA A 299 -6.70 -23.41 -32.82
C ALA A 299 -6.33 -21.91 -32.64
N PRO A 300 -6.93 -20.98 -33.41
CA PRO A 300 -6.36 -19.64 -33.62
C PRO A 300 -6.68 -18.62 -32.53
N ALA A 301 -5.89 -17.53 -32.53
CA ALA A 301 -5.99 -16.41 -31.60
C ALA A 301 -7.40 -15.82 -31.49
N ARG A 302 -7.91 -15.73 -30.26
CA ARG A 302 -9.09 -14.91 -29.96
C ARG A 302 -8.72 -13.43 -30.05
N LYS A 303 -9.37 -12.73 -30.99
CA LYS A 303 -9.53 -11.27 -30.99
C LYS A 303 -9.99 -10.78 -29.61
N PRO A 304 -9.80 -9.49 -29.23
CA PRO A 304 -10.31 -8.95 -27.96
C PRO A 304 -11.73 -9.46 -27.76
N ALA A 305 -11.93 -10.20 -26.66
CA ALA A 305 -13.15 -10.95 -26.46
C ALA A 305 -14.29 -9.96 -26.54
N ALA A 306 -15.14 -10.09 -27.57
CA ALA A 306 -16.33 -9.27 -27.69
C ALA A 306 -17.06 -9.40 -26.36
N ILE A 307 -17.36 -8.27 -25.72
CA ILE A 307 -18.08 -8.24 -24.44
C ILE A 307 -19.24 -9.21 -24.58
N ALA A 308 -19.24 -10.25 -23.73
CA ALA A 308 -20.16 -11.38 -23.89
C ALA A 308 -21.58 -10.86 -24.08
N ALA A 309 -22.34 -11.48 -24.99
CA ALA A 309 -23.62 -10.99 -25.49
C ALA A 309 -24.43 -10.32 -24.37
N LEU A 310 -24.91 -9.09 -24.62
CA LEU A 310 -25.66 -8.28 -23.65
C LEU A 310 -26.69 -9.15 -22.93
N PRO A 311 -26.87 -8.98 -21.61
CA PRO A 311 -27.75 -9.84 -20.84
C PRO A 311 -29.17 -9.85 -21.44
N GLU A 312 -29.71 -11.04 -21.62
CA GLU A 312 -30.97 -11.22 -22.36
C GLU A 312 -32.20 -10.80 -21.53
N SER A 313 -32.04 -10.73 -20.21
CA SER A 313 -33.04 -10.28 -19.26
C SER A 313 -32.39 -9.55 -18.07
N TRP A 314 -33.21 -8.87 -17.26
CA TRP A 314 -32.76 -8.30 -16.00
C TRP A 314 -32.24 -9.37 -15.02
N GLU A 315 -32.84 -10.56 -15.04
CA GLU A 315 -32.42 -11.69 -14.19
C GLU A 315 -31.05 -12.23 -14.61
N ASP A 316 -30.78 -12.33 -15.92
CA ASP A 316 -29.46 -12.66 -16.45
C ASP A 316 -28.42 -11.57 -16.11
N ALA A 317 -28.78 -10.28 -16.21
CA ALA A 317 -27.92 -9.19 -15.77
C ALA A 317 -27.57 -9.30 -14.28
N VAL A 318 -28.55 -9.56 -13.42
CA VAL A 318 -28.37 -9.80 -11.97
C VAL A 318 -27.46 -11.01 -11.73
N ALA A 319 -27.72 -12.15 -12.38
CA ALA A 319 -26.93 -13.37 -12.24
C ALA A 319 -25.46 -13.15 -12.64
N ARG A 320 -25.22 -12.42 -13.74
CA ARG A 320 -23.87 -12.05 -14.19
C ARG A 320 -23.17 -11.11 -13.21
N VAL A 321 -23.84 -10.11 -12.66
CA VAL A 321 -23.26 -9.22 -11.63
C VAL A 321 -22.89 -10.01 -10.38
N VAL A 322 -23.73 -10.95 -9.94
CA VAL A 322 -23.42 -11.83 -8.79
C VAL A 322 -22.23 -12.75 -9.09
N ALA A 323 -22.15 -13.32 -10.29
CA ALA A 323 -21.03 -14.14 -10.73
C ALA A 323 -19.72 -13.34 -10.81
N VAL A 324 -19.74 -12.12 -11.36
CA VAL A 324 -18.59 -11.21 -11.42
C VAL A 324 -18.14 -10.80 -10.01
N ALA A 325 -19.06 -10.44 -9.12
CA ALA A 325 -18.72 -10.11 -7.73
C ALA A 325 -18.07 -11.30 -7.00
N ARG A 326 -18.57 -12.52 -7.21
CA ARG A 326 -17.97 -13.75 -6.67
C ARG A 326 -16.57 -14.00 -7.24
N PHE A 327 -16.40 -13.90 -8.56
CA PHE A 327 -15.10 -14.06 -9.21
C PHE A 327 -14.09 -13.03 -8.70
N MET A 328 -14.48 -11.75 -8.60
CA MET A 328 -13.63 -10.68 -8.08
C MET A 328 -13.22 -10.91 -6.62
N ARG A 329 -14.09 -11.45 -5.75
CA ARG A 329 -13.69 -11.87 -4.39
C ARG A 329 -12.68 -13.01 -4.40
N GLN A 330 -12.83 -13.98 -5.30
CA GLN A 330 -11.88 -15.10 -5.43
C GLN A 330 -10.50 -14.65 -5.93
N GLN A 331 -10.43 -13.60 -6.76
CA GLN A 331 -9.16 -13.00 -7.21
C GLN A 331 -8.55 -12.05 -6.16
N ASN A 332 -9.38 -11.25 -5.48
CA ASN A 332 -8.93 -10.31 -4.44
C ASN A 332 -10.01 -10.12 -3.36
N PRO A 333 -9.94 -10.88 -2.25
CA PRO A 333 -10.90 -10.78 -1.13
C PRO A 333 -10.87 -9.42 -0.40
N TYR A 334 -9.75 -8.70 -0.47
CA TYR A 334 -9.54 -7.46 0.28
C TYR A 334 -10.04 -6.21 -0.47
N SER A 335 -10.41 -6.36 -1.75
CA SER A 335 -10.99 -5.28 -2.55
C SER A 335 -12.43 -4.98 -2.10
N PRO A 336 -12.79 -3.74 -1.73
CA PRO A 336 -14.18 -3.38 -1.42
C PRO A 336 -15.13 -3.47 -2.63
N ALA A 337 -14.61 -3.44 -3.85
CA ALA A 337 -15.40 -3.35 -5.08
C ALA A 337 -16.47 -4.45 -5.24
N PRO A 338 -16.17 -5.77 -5.13
CA PRO A 338 -17.20 -6.80 -5.23
C PRO A 338 -18.26 -6.75 -4.11
N TYR A 339 -17.88 -6.33 -2.90
CA TYR A 339 -18.82 -6.18 -1.78
C TYR A 339 -19.81 -5.05 -2.08
N LEU A 340 -19.29 -3.90 -2.50
CA LEU A 340 -20.08 -2.73 -2.90
C LEU A 340 -20.95 -3.00 -4.12
N MET A 341 -20.48 -3.80 -5.09
CA MET A 341 -21.24 -4.17 -6.29
C MET A 341 -22.58 -4.85 -5.93
N LEU A 342 -22.57 -5.79 -4.97
CA LEU A 342 -23.80 -6.46 -4.52
C LEU A 342 -24.74 -5.53 -3.76
N ARG A 343 -24.22 -4.60 -2.95
CA ARG A 343 -25.04 -3.58 -2.25
C ARG A 343 -25.61 -2.59 -3.26
N GLY A 344 -24.81 -2.08 -4.20
CA GLY A 344 -25.26 -1.19 -5.27
C GLY A 344 -26.40 -1.78 -6.08
N LEU A 345 -26.32 -3.08 -6.40
CA LEU A 345 -27.41 -3.81 -7.06
C LEU A 345 -28.66 -3.90 -6.16
N ARG A 346 -28.57 -4.57 -5.00
CA ARG A 346 -29.74 -4.89 -4.16
C ARG A 346 -30.35 -3.69 -3.45
N TRP A 347 -29.54 -2.74 -3.00
CA TRP A 347 -30.03 -1.50 -2.40
C TRP A 347 -30.37 -0.45 -3.44
N GLY A 348 -29.87 -0.57 -4.68
CA GLY A 348 -30.41 0.14 -5.84
C GLY A 348 -31.87 -0.22 -6.12
N GLU A 349 -32.23 -1.51 -6.07
CA GLU A 349 -33.61 -1.99 -6.22
C GLU A 349 -34.59 -1.43 -5.16
N LEU A 350 -34.08 -1.09 -3.97
CA LEU A 350 -34.83 -0.36 -2.92
C LEU A 350 -34.86 1.15 -3.20
N ARG A 351 -33.70 1.77 -3.47
CA ARG A 351 -33.53 3.20 -3.75
C ARG A 351 -34.31 3.69 -4.99
N ALA A 352 -34.74 2.78 -5.86
CA ALA A 352 -35.65 3.07 -6.96
C ALA A 352 -37.04 3.60 -6.53
N SER A 353 -37.45 3.43 -5.26
CA SER A 353 -38.66 4.03 -4.68
C SER A 353 -38.29 5.13 -3.68
N PRO A 354 -38.48 6.43 -4.01
CA PRO A 354 -38.00 7.53 -3.16
C PRO A 354 -38.84 7.78 -1.91
N THR A 355 -40.11 7.33 -1.88
CA THR A 355 -41.07 7.70 -0.83
C THR A 355 -41.20 6.65 0.28
N SER A 356 -41.09 5.36 -0.07
CA SER A 356 -41.23 4.25 0.86
C SER A 356 -40.66 2.96 0.28
N ILE A 357 -40.09 2.11 1.13
CA ILE A 357 -39.73 0.74 0.77
C ILE A 357 -41.00 -0.07 0.51
N ASP A 358 -41.05 -0.70 -0.66
CA ASP A 358 -42.07 -1.68 -1.02
C ASP A 358 -41.79 -2.99 -0.26
N GLN A 359 -42.72 -3.38 0.63
CA GLN A 359 -42.57 -4.57 1.47
C GLN A 359 -42.52 -5.86 0.64
N THR A 360 -43.09 -5.89 -0.57
CA THR A 360 -43.03 -7.08 -1.44
C THR A 360 -41.60 -7.41 -1.88
N LYS A 361 -40.69 -6.42 -1.88
CA LYS A 361 -39.25 -6.60 -2.17
C LYS A 361 -38.46 -7.19 -0.99
N LEU A 362 -39.04 -7.24 0.21
CA LEU A 362 -38.40 -7.74 1.44
C LEU A 362 -38.56 -9.26 1.57
N VAL A 363 -38.11 -9.98 0.54
CA VAL A 363 -38.13 -11.45 0.50
C VAL A 363 -37.36 -12.03 1.69
N ALA A 364 -37.90 -13.07 2.31
CA ALA A 364 -37.26 -13.75 3.43
C ALA A 364 -36.18 -14.76 2.97
N PRO A 365 -35.04 -14.86 3.67
CA PRO A 365 -34.05 -15.90 3.41
C PRO A 365 -34.56 -17.29 3.85
N PRO A 366 -34.19 -18.39 3.16
CA PRO A 366 -34.48 -19.75 3.59
C PRO A 366 -33.98 -20.05 5.01
N SER A 367 -34.71 -20.91 5.72
CA SER A 367 -34.34 -21.38 7.07
C SER A 367 -32.98 -22.06 7.09
N GLU A 368 -32.63 -22.81 6.05
CA GLU A 368 -31.32 -23.44 5.86
C GLU A 368 -30.19 -22.40 5.81
N THR A 369 -30.34 -21.31 5.03
CA THR A 369 -29.35 -20.22 4.97
C THR A 369 -29.14 -19.54 6.32
N ARG A 370 -30.23 -19.31 7.08
CA ARG A 370 -30.16 -18.79 8.45
C ARG A 370 -29.40 -19.74 9.39
N GLN A 371 -29.66 -21.04 9.29
CA GLN A 371 -29.02 -22.07 10.11
C GLN A 371 -27.54 -22.27 9.77
N ALA A 372 -27.18 -22.30 8.49
CA ALA A 372 -25.80 -22.44 8.01
C ALA A 372 -24.91 -21.27 8.49
N LEU A 373 -25.37 -20.03 8.30
CA LEU A 373 -24.65 -18.84 8.79
C LEU A 373 -24.47 -18.84 10.32
N LYS A 374 -25.51 -19.23 11.06
CA LYS A 374 -25.43 -19.35 12.52
C LYS A 374 -24.43 -20.44 12.94
N ARG A 375 -24.42 -21.58 12.25
CA ARG A 375 -23.50 -22.70 12.51
C ARG A 375 -22.05 -22.32 12.25
N ALA A 376 -21.71 -21.81 11.07
CA ALA A 376 -20.33 -21.39 10.77
C ALA A 376 -19.84 -20.26 11.70
N THR A 377 -20.74 -19.41 12.19
CA THR A 377 -20.43 -18.40 13.23
C THR A 377 -20.11 -19.04 14.58
N MET A 378 -20.81 -20.12 14.98
CA MET A 378 -20.51 -20.88 16.21
C MET A 378 -19.19 -21.65 16.07
N ASP A 379 -18.96 -22.26 14.90
CA ASP A 379 -17.75 -23.00 14.56
C ASP A 379 -16.53 -22.08 14.33
N SER A 380 -16.72 -20.74 14.45
CA SER A 380 -15.70 -19.70 14.24
C SER A 380 -15.02 -19.72 12.87
N ASN A 381 -15.67 -20.29 11.85
CA ASN A 381 -15.16 -20.31 10.49
C ASN A 381 -15.49 -18.99 9.76
N TRP A 382 -14.78 -17.92 10.11
CA TRP A 382 -15.08 -16.57 9.64
C TRP A 382 -14.97 -16.39 8.13
N GLN A 383 -14.14 -17.19 7.45
CA GLN A 383 -14.04 -17.17 5.98
C GLN A 383 -15.31 -17.72 5.34
N GLU A 384 -15.81 -18.86 5.83
CA GLU A 384 -17.07 -19.44 5.36
C GLU A 384 -18.27 -18.56 5.71
N VAL A 385 -18.30 -17.93 6.89
CA VAL A 385 -19.30 -16.92 7.25
C VAL A 385 -19.31 -15.76 6.25
N LEU A 386 -18.13 -15.26 5.85
CA LEU A 386 -18.01 -14.18 4.87
C LEU A 386 -18.54 -14.61 3.51
N ASP A 387 -18.06 -15.74 2.96
CA ASP A 387 -18.45 -16.22 1.64
C ASP A 387 -19.93 -16.62 1.56
N MET A 388 -20.49 -17.21 2.61
CA MET A 388 -21.93 -17.48 2.70
C MET A 388 -22.75 -16.20 2.80
N ALA A 389 -22.38 -15.25 3.68
CA ALA A 389 -23.14 -14.01 3.86
C ALA A 389 -23.10 -13.13 2.60
N GLU A 390 -21.99 -13.16 1.87
CA GLU A 390 -21.84 -12.49 0.58
C GLU A 390 -22.55 -13.21 -0.58
N THR A 391 -22.66 -14.54 -0.55
CA THR A 391 -23.50 -15.28 -1.51
C THR A 391 -24.98 -14.98 -1.25
N ALA A 392 -25.39 -14.97 0.02
CA ALA A 392 -26.70 -14.54 0.49
C ALA A 392 -27.02 -13.08 0.10
N MET A 393 -26.05 -12.17 0.17
CA MET A 393 -26.19 -10.78 -0.28
C MET A 393 -26.48 -10.68 -1.79
N GLY A 394 -26.00 -11.63 -2.60
CA GLY A 394 -26.31 -11.72 -4.03
C GLY A 394 -27.75 -12.11 -4.34
N MET A 395 -28.49 -12.68 -3.37
CA MET A 395 -29.86 -13.15 -3.55
C MET A 395 -30.91 -12.08 -3.28
N GLU A 396 -32.16 -12.39 -3.59
CA GLU A 396 -33.32 -11.50 -3.47
C GLU A 396 -33.53 -10.95 -2.04
N TYR A 397 -33.32 -11.79 -1.03
CA TYR A 397 -33.43 -11.43 0.38
C TYR A 397 -32.28 -10.52 0.86
N GLY A 398 -31.20 -10.38 0.10
CA GLY A 398 -30.13 -9.40 0.34
C GLY A 398 -30.58 -7.94 0.25
N ARG A 399 -31.78 -7.69 -0.32
CA ARG A 399 -32.44 -6.38 -0.30
C ARG A 399 -32.76 -5.95 1.15
N GLY A 400 -33.45 -6.80 1.90
CA GLY A 400 -34.02 -6.47 3.21
C GLY A 400 -33.29 -7.02 4.43
N TRP A 401 -32.52 -8.11 4.31
CA TRP A 401 -31.98 -8.82 5.46
C TRP A 401 -30.69 -8.16 6.00
N LEU A 402 -30.85 -7.25 6.97
CA LEU A 402 -29.75 -6.45 7.53
C LEU A 402 -28.77 -7.27 8.38
N ASP A 403 -29.19 -8.43 8.92
CA ASP A 403 -28.30 -9.31 9.70
C ASP A 403 -27.07 -9.76 8.90
N LEU A 404 -27.19 -9.88 7.57
CA LEU A 404 -26.07 -10.19 6.69
C LEU A 404 -24.91 -9.20 6.88
N GLN A 405 -25.21 -7.91 7.05
CA GLN A 405 -24.17 -6.90 7.22
C GLN A 405 -23.47 -7.04 8.58
N ARG A 406 -24.17 -7.53 9.61
CA ARG A 406 -23.54 -7.88 10.89
C ARG A 406 -22.60 -9.08 10.72
N TYR A 407 -23.03 -10.15 10.05
CA TYR A 407 -22.17 -11.31 9.79
C TYR A 407 -20.93 -10.93 8.98
N VAL A 408 -21.08 -10.17 7.90
CA VAL A 408 -19.97 -9.70 7.05
C VAL A 408 -19.00 -8.82 7.85
N THR A 409 -19.50 -7.84 8.61
CA THR A 409 -18.62 -6.95 9.38
C THR A 409 -17.94 -7.65 10.56
N GLN A 410 -18.61 -8.62 11.19
CA GLN A 410 -18.03 -9.48 12.23
C GLN A 410 -16.95 -10.41 11.65
N ALA A 411 -17.20 -11.03 10.50
CA ALA A 411 -16.21 -11.85 9.79
C ALA A 411 -14.98 -11.02 9.40
N CYS A 412 -15.18 -9.82 8.81
CA CYS A 412 -14.09 -8.90 8.49
C CYS A 412 -13.27 -8.51 9.73
N GLN A 413 -13.90 -8.27 10.89
CA GLN A 413 -13.19 -7.99 12.15
C GLN A 413 -12.36 -9.18 12.64
N LYS A 414 -12.81 -10.41 12.39
CA LYS A 414 -12.18 -11.64 12.88
C LYS A 414 -11.11 -12.20 11.93
N LEU A 415 -11.22 -11.92 10.64
CA LEU A 415 -10.23 -12.26 9.61
C LEU A 415 -9.02 -11.28 9.57
N GLY A 416 -9.09 -10.17 10.32
CA GLY A 416 -7.95 -9.27 10.56
C GLY A 416 -7.91 -8.01 9.69
N GLY A 417 -6.82 -7.25 9.84
CA GLY A 417 -6.72 -5.87 9.34
C GLY A 417 -6.90 -5.68 7.84
N TYR A 418 -6.57 -6.67 7.01
CA TYR A 418 -6.72 -6.60 5.55
C TYR A 418 -8.17 -6.44 5.09
N TYR A 419 -9.15 -6.87 5.90
CA TYR A 419 -10.58 -6.69 5.62
C TYR A 419 -11.15 -5.38 6.20
N GLU A 420 -10.35 -4.52 6.84
CA GLU A 420 -10.83 -3.22 7.35
C GLU A 420 -11.34 -2.27 6.26
N PRO A 421 -10.73 -2.16 5.06
CA PRO A 421 -11.29 -1.37 3.95
C PRO A 421 -12.67 -1.88 3.52
N VAL A 422 -12.84 -3.20 3.41
CA VAL A 422 -14.12 -3.86 3.09
C VAL A 422 -15.15 -3.55 4.18
N ARG A 423 -14.79 -3.75 5.45
CA ARG A 423 -15.67 -3.48 6.60
C ARG A 423 -16.14 -2.03 6.63
N ARG A 424 -15.22 -1.07 6.41
CA ARG A 424 -15.56 0.36 6.39
C ARG A 424 -16.48 0.71 5.23
N ALA A 425 -16.27 0.14 4.05
CA ALA A 425 -17.12 0.35 2.88
C ALA A 425 -18.54 -0.20 3.09
N VAL A 426 -18.67 -1.43 3.62
CA VAL A 426 -19.96 -2.04 3.95
C VAL A 426 -20.71 -1.25 5.03
N VAL A 427 -20.02 -0.78 6.07
CA VAL A 427 -20.62 0.08 7.11
C VAL A 427 -21.09 1.42 6.53
N ALA A 428 -20.31 2.06 5.64
CA ALA A 428 -20.66 3.35 5.05
C ALA A 428 -21.90 3.27 4.14
N GLU A 429 -22.01 2.24 3.28
CA GLU A 429 -23.23 2.05 2.48
C GLU A 429 -24.45 1.75 3.36
N LEU A 430 -24.27 1.01 4.46
CA LEU A 430 -25.34 0.70 5.40
C LEU A 430 -25.81 1.94 6.18
N GLN A 431 -24.89 2.85 6.53
CA GLN A 431 -25.24 4.17 7.07
C GLN A 431 -26.11 4.94 6.07
N SER A 432 -25.65 5.08 4.82
CA SER A 432 -26.38 5.78 3.76
C SER A 432 -27.77 5.17 3.48
N LEU A 433 -27.91 3.84 3.51
CA LEU A 433 -29.20 3.17 3.38
C LEU A 433 -30.14 3.52 4.54
N LEU A 434 -29.68 3.44 5.79
CA LEU A 434 -30.49 3.68 6.98
C LEU A 434 -30.79 5.16 7.24
N GLU A 435 -29.95 6.07 6.74
CA GLU A 435 -30.26 7.51 6.69
C GLU A 435 -31.39 7.80 5.69
N THR A 436 -31.45 7.06 4.57
CA THR A 436 -32.51 7.19 3.57
C THR A 436 -33.81 6.51 4.02
N TYR A 437 -33.71 5.35 4.67
CA TYR A 437 -34.83 4.50 5.07
C TYR A 437 -34.72 4.04 6.53
N PRO A 438 -34.87 4.94 7.52
CA PRO A 438 -34.75 4.60 8.93
C PRO A 438 -35.77 3.54 9.38
N GLN A 439 -36.94 3.49 8.74
CA GLN A 439 -37.99 2.50 9.02
C GLN A 439 -37.53 1.05 8.76
N LEU A 440 -36.52 0.82 7.91
CA LEU A 440 -36.04 -0.53 7.58
C LEU A 440 -35.49 -1.29 8.81
N LEU A 441 -35.10 -0.56 9.87
CA LEU A 441 -34.70 -1.14 11.16
C LEU A 441 -35.84 -1.89 11.88
N GLU A 442 -37.08 -1.48 11.65
CA GLU A 442 -38.28 -1.94 12.36
C GLU A 442 -39.25 -2.73 11.46
N MET A 443 -38.99 -2.77 10.14
CA MET A 443 -39.77 -3.54 9.17
C MET A 443 -39.57 -5.05 9.31
N THR A 444 -40.60 -5.81 8.93
CA THR A 444 -40.54 -7.26 8.76
C THR A 444 -40.36 -7.65 7.28
N LEU A 445 -39.70 -8.79 7.08
CA LEU A 445 -39.65 -9.51 5.81
C LEU A 445 -41.00 -10.20 5.55
N MET A 446 -41.18 -10.75 4.34
CA MET A 446 -42.41 -11.42 3.90
C MET A 446 -42.81 -12.68 4.70
N ASP A 447 -41.97 -13.17 5.63
CA ASP A 447 -42.24 -14.28 6.54
C ASP A 447 -42.45 -13.82 8.01
N ASP A 448 -42.81 -12.55 8.20
CA ASP A 448 -42.95 -11.85 9.49
C ASP A 448 -41.67 -11.79 10.35
N THR A 449 -40.52 -12.28 9.87
CA THR A 449 -39.25 -12.11 10.60
C THR A 449 -38.73 -10.67 10.48
N PRO A 450 -38.08 -10.13 11.51
CA PRO A 450 -37.56 -8.76 11.46
C PRO A 450 -36.39 -8.64 10.47
N ALA A 451 -36.36 -7.54 9.71
CA ALA A 451 -35.25 -7.22 8.80
C ALA A 451 -33.89 -7.12 9.52
N ALA A 452 -33.90 -6.61 10.76
CA ALA A 452 -32.78 -6.67 11.70
C ALA A 452 -33.23 -7.32 13.02
N ASN A 453 -32.60 -8.42 13.42
CA ASN A 453 -32.85 -9.03 14.73
C ASN A 453 -32.31 -8.15 15.89
N ALA A 454 -32.68 -8.45 17.13
CA ALA A 454 -32.35 -7.61 18.30
C ALA A 454 -30.84 -7.33 18.46
N ASP A 455 -29.99 -8.34 18.25
CA ASP A 455 -28.52 -8.17 18.30
C ASP A 455 -28.02 -7.29 17.14
N THR A 456 -28.62 -7.40 15.95
CA THR A 456 -28.32 -6.53 14.80
C THR A 456 -28.75 -5.09 15.07
N GLN A 457 -29.93 -4.86 15.64
CA GLN A 457 -30.37 -3.52 16.03
C GLN A 457 -29.45 -2.89 17.09
N ALA A 458 -29.00 -3.67 18.08
CA ALA A 458 -28.05 -3.23 19.09
C ALA A 458 -26.67 -2.88 18.47
N TRP A 459 -26.18 -3.72 17.55
CA TRP A 459 -24.96 -3.47 16.79
C TRP A 459 -25.07 -2.20 15.92
N LEU A 460 -26.17 -2.04 15.17
CA LEU A 460 -26.44 -0.87 14.33
C LEU A 460 -26.44 0.42 15.16
N LYS A 461 -27.17 0.44 16.27
CA LYS A 461 -27.21 1.60 17.20
C LYS A 461 -25.82 1.92 17.78
N LYS A 462 -25.00 0.91 18.08
CA LYS A 462 -23.67 1.09 18.70
C LYS A 462 -22.56 1.48 17.72
N GLN A 463 -22.49 0.88 16.54
CA GLN A 463 -21.34 1.00 15.62
C GLN A 463 -21.63 1.76 14.33
N VAL A 464 -22.90 1.80 13.88
CA VAL A 464 -23.28 2.32 12.56
C VAL A 464 -23.94 3.69 12.69
N LEU A 465 -24.98 3.81 13.53
CA LEU A 465 -25.72 5.06 13.71
C LEU A 465 -25.06 6.05 14.69
N SER A 466 -24.13 5.60 15.53
CA SER A 466 -23.48 6.43 16.56
C SER A 466 -22.52 7.51 16.01
N ARG A 467 -22.08 7.39 14.75
CA ARG A 467 -21.13 8.33 14.13
C ARG A 467 -21.74 9.60 13.54
N SER A 468 -23.04 9.63 13.24
CA SER A 468 -23.70 10.83 12.68
C SER A 468 -23.87 11.97 13.70
N ALA A 469 -23.88 11.65 15.00
CA ALA A 469 -24.04 12.63 16.09
C ALA A 469 -22.71 13.27 16.59
N GLY A 470 -21.55 12.73 16.20
CA GLY A 470 -20.26 13.03 16.84
C GLY A 470 -19.43 14.18 16.24
N SER A 471 -19.87 14.84 15.17
CA SER A 471 -19.07 15.84 14.42
C SER A 471 -19.73 17.22 14.39
N ARG A 472 -20.19 17.72 15.54
CA ARG A 472 -20.66 19.12 15.68
C ARG A 472 -20.64 19.68 17.12
N THR A 473 -19.58 19.41 17.89
CA THR A 473 -19.40 19.99 19.23
C THR A 473 -18.00 20.58 19.46
N ASN A 474 -17.87 21.85 19.08
CA ASN A 474 -17.30 22.92 19.91
C ASN A 474 -16.08 22.60 20.80
N GLU A 475 -14.86 22.62 20.23
CA GLU A 475 -13.64 22.89 21.00
C GLU A 475 -13.38 24.42 21.08
N SER A 476 -14.15 25.09 21.94
CA SER A 476 -13.83 26.46 22.37
C SER A 476 -12.83 26.42 23.54
N GLY A 477 -11.56 26.17 23.21
CA GLY A 477 -10.48 25.84 24.17
C GLY A 477 -9.25 26.77 24.15
N GLY A 478 -9.43 28.07 23.88
CA GLY A 478 -8.47 29.11 24.26
C GLY A 478 -7.13 29.19 23.50
N PHE A 479 -7.12 29.90 22.37
CA PHE A 479 -5.96 30.71 21.98
C PHE A 479 -6.40 32.10 21.48
N SER A 480 -5.73 33.14 21.99
CA SER A 480 -6.12 34.54 21.81
C SER A 480 -5.95 35.04 20.38
N ARG A 481 -6.99 35.64 19.80
CA ARG A 481 -6.86 36.56 18.65
C ARG A 481 -7.53 37.90 18.95
N GLY A 482 -6.78 38.97 18.69
CA GLY A 482 -7.26 40.33 18.85
C GLY A 482 -8.29 40.70 17.77
N ARG A 483 -9.30 41.45 18.20
CA ARG A 483 -10.19 42.34 17.44
C ARG A 483 -9.83 42.54 15.95
N TYR A 484 -10.75 42.16 15.07
CA TYR A 484 -11.45 43.13 14.22
C TYR A 484 -12.93 42.73 14.15
N GLY A 485 -13.81 43.62 14.61
CA GLY A 485 -15.25 43.37 14.63
C GLY A 485 -15.95 43.98 13.41
N ILE A 486 -16.79 43.20 12.74
CA ILE A 486 -17.74 43.68 11.74
C ILE A 486 -19.14 43.54 12.35
N THR A 487 -19.78 44.67 12.65
CA THR A 487 -21.18 44.73 13.07
C THR A 487 -22.09 44.90 11.86
N PRO A 488 -23.14 44.08 11.68
CA PRO A 488 -24.16 44.29 10.65
C PRO A 488 -25.33 45.14 11.16
N ALA A 489 -25.98 45.92 10.28
CA ALA A 489 -27.44 45.90 10.04
C ALA A 489 -27.97 47.16 9.30
N CYS A 490 -29.16 46.98 8.71
CA CYS A 490 -30.17 47.99 8.33
C CYS A 490 -30.03 48.82 7.04
N SER A 491 -30.75 48.35 6.02
CA SER A 491 -31.89 49.06 5.39
C SER A 491 -31.68 50.19 4.36
N ARG A 492 -32.27 49.96 3.18
CA ARG A 492 -32.74 50.90 2.13
C ARG A 492 -33.65 52.02 2.71
N PRO A 493 -33.94 53.16 2.00
CA PRO A 493 -34.08 53.27 0.53
C PRO A 493 -33.57 54.57 -0.15
N GLY A 494 -33.73 54.69 -1.48
CA GLY A 494 -33.66 55.96 -2.21
C GLY A 494 -33.28 55.83 -3.70
N ASP A 495 -34.21 56.14 -4.61
CA ASP A 495 -33.94 56.33 -6.05
C ASP A 495 -33.13 57.60 -6.34
N GLY A 496 -32.41 57.64 -7.47
CA GLY A 496 -32.02 58.91 -8.08
C GLY A 496 -30.79 58.94 -9.00
N GLY A 497 -31.04 58.97 -10.32
CA GLY A 497 -30.33 59.89 -11.24
C GLY A 497 -28.90 59.57 -11.71
N SER A 498 -28.74 59.38 -13.02
CA SER A 498 -27.45 59.41 -13.72
C SER A 498 -26.74 60.78 -13.64
N PRO A 499 -25.41 60.83 -13.79
CA PRO A 499 -24.71 62.03 -14.26
C PRO A 499 -24.36 61.93 -15.75
N PHE A 500 -24.58 63.03 -16.48
CA PHE A 500 -24.24 63.19 -17.90
C PHE A 500 -23.12 64.24 -18.04
N ARG A 501 -22.24 64.06 -19.04
CA ARG A 501 -21.26 65.04 -19.59
C ARG A 501 -20.06 65.54 -18.73
N ALA A 502 -18.88 65.11 -19.17
CA ALA A 502 -17.82 65.90 -19.83
C ALA A 502 -17.32 67.24 -19.21
N ALA A 503 -15.98 67.39 -19.08
CA ALA A 503 -15.18 68.16 -20.07
C ALA A 503 -13.65 68.23 -19.78
N ARG A 504 -12.85 67.99 -20.84
CA ARG A 504 -11.61 68.69 -21.29
C ARG A 504 -10.36 68.86 -20.37
N GLY A 505 -9.21 68.52 -20.98
CA GLY A 505 -7.90 69.17 -20.80
C GLY A 505 -6.88 68.39 -19.95
N GLY A 506 -5.62 68.16 -20.35
CA GLY A 506 -4.98 68.37 -21.65
C GLY A 506 -3.47 68.67 -21.54
N HIS A 507 -2.60 67.84 -22.14
CA HIS A 507 -1.13 68.03 -22.26
C HIS A 507 -0.34 68.04 -20.90
N ARG A 508 0.97 67.76 -20.80
CA ARG A 508 2.02 67.42 -21.79
C ARG A 508 3.14 66.58 -21.13
N ILE A 509 3.80 65.79 -21.97
CA ILE A 509 5.16 65.21 -21.87
C ILE A 509 6.21 66.14 -21.21
N VAL A 510 7.09 65.61 -20.32
CA VAL A 510 8.58 65.71 -20.43
C VAL A 510 9.29 64.59 -19.64
N ASP A 511 10.32 63.97 -20.22
CA ASP A 511 11.39 63.24 -19.53
C ASP A 511 12.35 64.19 -18.79
N ALA A 512 12.96 63.77 -17.68
CA ALA A 512 14.37 64.06 -17.39
C ALA A 512 14.96 63.26 -16.20
N ARG A 513 16.21 62.82 -16.40
CA ARG A 513 17.14 62.29 -15.39
C ARG A 513 17.56 63.43 -14.43
N ASN A 514 17.77 63.17 -13.13
CA ASN A 514 19.12 63.17 -12.51
C ASN A 514 19.10 62.80 -11.00
N CYS A 515 20.24 62.31 -10.51
CA CYS A 515 20.60 62.16 -9.08
C CYS A 515 21.12 63.53 -8.51
N PRO A 516 21.58 63.68 -7.23
CA PRO A 516 21.82 62.68 -6.18
C PRO A 516 21.45 63.07 -4.71
N GLY A 517 21.55 62.09 -3.81
CA GLY A 517 22.28 62.27 -2.55
C GLY A 517 21.51 62.46 -1.24
N THR A 518 21.62 61.47 -0.32
CA THR A 518 21.90 61.76 1.10
C THR A 518 22.66 60.59 1.74
N GLN A 519 23.75 60.89 2.44
CA GLN A 519 24.56 59.91 3.19
C GLN A 519 24.08 59.80 4.65
N ARG A 520 24.32 58.65 5.29
CA ARG A 520 24.60 58.46 6.73
C ARG A 520 25.19 57.05 6.94
N THR A 521 26.51 56.89 6.81
CA THR A 521 27.51 56.85 7.90
C THR A 521 27.41 55.64 8.84
N ARG A 522 28.28 54.65 8.63
CA ARG A 522 28.76 53.69 9.65
C ARG A 522 29.70 54.39 10.66
N PRO A 523 29.89 53.83 11.86
CA PRO A 523 31.11 54.00 12.64
C PRO A 523 32.02 52.74 12.62
N LEU A 524 33.32 52.99 12.61
CA LEU A 524 34.52 52.15 12.79
C LEU A 524 35.69 53.13 13.11
N PRO A 525 36.90 52.74 13.57
CA PRO A 525 37.36 51.51 14.23
C PRO A 525 38.27 51.81 15.47
N ALA A 526 38.97 50.79 15.98
CA ALA A 526 40.32 50.81 16.60
C ALA A 526 40.88 49.37 16.46
N GLU A 527 42.03 49.04 15.85
CA GLU A 527 43.44 49.42 16.09
C GLU A 527 43.88 49.21 17.56
N GLY A 528 44.92 48.42 17.92
CA GLY A 528 45.88 47.58 17.19
C GLY A 528 46.52 46.55 18.16
N SER A 529 47.76 46.03 18.04
CA SER A 529 48.81 46.08 17.01
C SER A 529 50.00 45.15 17.37
N VAL A 530 50.53 44.36 16.42
CA VAL A 530 51.92 43.82 16.33
C VAL A 530 52.51 42.95 17.49
N GLY A 531 53.04 41.77 17.15
CA GLY A 531 53.95 41.01 18.03
C GLY A 531 54.52 39.75 17.36
N ALA A 532 55.74 39.82 16.82
CA ALA A 532 56.41 38.71 16.15
C ALA A 532 57.41 37.99 17.08
N SER A 533 57.59 36.66 16.91
CA SER A 533 58.90 36.00 17.08
C SER A 533 58.90 34.53 16.65
N LEU A 534 59.72 34.21 15.64
CA LEU A 534 60.38 32.90 15.46
C LEU A 534 61.65 32.88 16.35
N PRO A 535 62.09 31.71 16.84
CA PRO A 535 63.13 30.94 16.12
C PRO A 535 62.75 29.44 16.02
N ALA A 536 63.10 28.66 14.99
CA ALA A 536 64.33 28.51 14.20
C ALA A 536 65.41 27.59 14.83
N ARG A 537 65.46 26.37 14.27
CA ARG A 537 66.62 25.47 14.01
C ARG A 537 67.11 24.43 15.03
N ARG A 538 67.45 23.28 14.41
CA ARG A 538 68.34 22.17 14.81
C ARG A 538 67.76 21.19 15.84
N GLU A 539 67.89 19.86 15.66
CA GLU A 539 68.60 19.07 14.61
C GLU A 539 67.64 18.16 13.82
#